data_AF-A0A932WXG6-F1
#
_entry.id   AF-A0A932WXG6-F1
#
_cell.length_a   1.000
_cell.length_b   1.000
_cell.length_c   1.000
_cell.angle_alpha   90.00
_cell.angle_beta   90.00
_cell.angle_gamma   90.00
#
_symmetry.space_group_name_H-M   'P 1'
#
loop_
_entity.id
_entity.type
_entity.pdbx_description
1 polymer ?
#
loop_
_entity_poly.entity_id
_entity_poly.type
_entity_poly.pdbx_seq_one_letter_code
_entity_poly.pdbx_strand_id
1 'polypeptide(L)'
;MDATLRGAAIRDALRDLSGVPLDKVDQSVEARVVTFRIPGHQPVPPVIAFFTAEKLLEPGQPPEMMLNAQPSEPAFPGVRPGMEAAVFRIRDGMLVISLLPDTPRGPTRVCVVELRGKILPATALLVGLPLADVLEARLISSRHPPVFPGARLMQSIRVDGARIPQIADAIRNTAGIPPDLKNQALALLNQANAVQVGQYMLPVQARSAPVLQFYRTQAEQRKWTVLKEDAVRPERASALYQLPENQGVVMLLMEVRVEPPNPRNPLGGRIPQVTLLQLEGAVNIEPPPAPPPTGPPPPDSP
;
A
#
# COMPACT_ATOMS: atom_id res chain seq x y z
N MET A 1 11.25 -1.76 -0.72
CA MET A 1 10.93 -0.32 -0.54
C MET A 1 12.23 0.39 -0.22
N ASP A 2 12.48 1.58 -0.78
CA ASP A 2 13.67 2.42 -0.49
C ASP A 2 13.19 3.87 -0.34
N ALA A 3 13.46 4.51 0.81
CA ALA A 3 13.00 5.86 1.10
C ALA A 3 14.05 6.64 1.90
N THR A 4 14.26 7.92 1.57
CA THR A 4 15.22 8.80 2.27
C THR A 4 14.50 9.97 2.94
N LEU A 5 14.77 10.21 4.22
CA LEU A 5 14.23 11.30 5.02
C LEU A 5 15.34 12.09 5.72
N ARG A 6 15.11 13.38 6.01
CA ARG A 6 16.01 14.24 6.79
C ARG A 6 15.36 14.66 8.11
N GLY A 7 16.16 15.08 9.10
CA GLY A 7 15.78 15.21 10.52
C GLY A 7 14.42 15.86 10.83
N ALA A 8 13.97 16.88 10.09
CA ALA A 8 12.60 17.43 10.26
C ALA A 8 11.52 16.42 9.86
N ALA A 9 11.65 15.78 8.69
CA ALA A 9 10.71 14.77 8.21
C ALA A 9 10.73 13.48 9.04
N ILE A 10 11.88 13.13 9.63
CA ILE A 10 11.99 12.01 10.59
C ILE A 10 11.20 12.34 11.86
N ARG A 11 11.41 13.53 12.44
CA ARG A 11 10.67 13.98 13.64
C ARG A 11 9.17 14.07 13.36
N ASP A 12 8.77 14.55 12.19
CA ASP A 12 7.36 14.62 11.78
C ASP A 12 6.76 13.23 11.57
N ALA A 13 7.53 12.28 11.05
CA ALA A 13 7.07 10.90 10.89
C ALA A 13 6.81 10.20 12.23
N LEU A 14 7.59 10.54 13.25
CA LEU A 14 7.59 9.89 14.55
C LEU A 14 6.88 10.69 15.65
N ARG A 15 6.37 11.89 15.34
CA ARG A 15 5.85 12.87 16.30
C ARG A 15 4.77 12.30 17.23
N ASP A 16 3.93 11.43 16.69
CA ASP A 16 2.77 10.87 17.41
C ASP A 16 3.11 9.57 18.16
N LEU A 17 4.37 9.12 18.12
CA LEU A 17 4.81 7.89 18.79
C LEU A 17 5.43 8.20 20.16
N SER A 18 4.73 7.78 21.22
CA SER A 18 5.22 7.89 22.59
C SER A 18 6.50 7.07 22.80
N GLY A 19 7.48 7.62 23.53
CA GLY A 19 8.70 6.90 23.93
C GLY A 19 9.85 6.92 22.91
N VAL A 20 9.69 7.62 21.79
CA VAL A 20 10.78 7.87 20.83
C VAL A 20 11.55 9.13 21.25
N PRO A 21 12.89 9.09 21.41
CA PRO A 21 13.69 10.22 21.88
C PRO A 21 13.97 11.23 20.73
N LEU A 22 12.93 11.96 20.29
CA LEU A 22 13.01 12.88 19.16
C LEU A 22 13.95 14.07 19.40
N ASP A 23 14.19 14.44 20.65
CA ASP A 23 15.18 15.46 21.06
C ASP A 23 16.62 15.02 20.79
N LYS A 24 16.86 13.71 20.63
CA LYS A 24 18.16 13.13 20.28
C LYS A 24 18.35 12.95 18.77
N VAL A 25 17.33 13.25 17.96
CA VAL A 25 17.41 13.24 16.49
C VAL A 25 17.62 14.68 16.01
N ASP A 26 18.88 15.04 15.79
CA ASP A 26 19.24 16.34 15.24
C ASP A 26 18.79 16.48 13.77
N GLN A 27 18.64 17.72 13.30
CA GLN A 27 18.30 18.06 11.92
C GLN A 27 19.30 17.52 10.89
N SER A 28 20.55 17.32 11.32
CA SER A 28 21.62 16.74 10.50
C SER A 28 21.48 15.23 10.27
N VAL A 29 20.56 14.55 10.97
CA VAL A 29 20.35 13.12 10.80
C VAL A 29 19.57 12.83 9.52
N GLU A 30 20.11 11.96 8.69
CA GLU A 30 19.47 11.44 7.48
C GLU A 30 19.16 9.95 7.66
N ALA A 31 17.97 9.53 7.25
CA ALA A 31 17.54 8.15 7.32
C ALA A 31 17.29 7.60 5.93
N ARG A 32 17.88 6.45 5.61
CA ARG A 32 17.48 5.62 4.46
C ARG A 32 16.86 4.34 4.98
N VAL A 33 15.66 4.01 4.51
CA VAL A 33 14.90 2.84 4.96
C VAL A 33 14.68 1.88 3.80
N VAL A 34 15.11 0.64 3.99
CA VAL A 34 14.87 -0.46 3.07
C VAL A 34 14.09 -1.57 3.76
N THR A 35 12.94 -1.94 3.19
CA THR A 35 12.11 -3.05 3.70
C THR A 35 11.87 -4.08 2.61
N PHE A 36 12.04 -5.36 2.95
CA PHE A 36 11.80 -6.52 2.09
C PHE A 36 11.38 -7.75 2.92
N ARG A 37 10.96 -8.83 2.23
CA ARG A 37 10.58 -10.11 2.86
C ARG A 37 11.46 -11.22 2.34
N ILE A 38 11.86 -12.13 3.23
CA ILE A 38 12.60 -13.35 2.89
C ILE A 38 11.76 -14.59 3.23
N PRO A 39 11.80 -15.66 2.41
CA PRO A 39 11.06 -16.89 2.68
C PRO A 39 11.50 -17.57 3.98
N GLY A 40 10.50 -18.01 4.76
CA GLY A 40 10.70 -18.73 6.01
C GLY A 40 11.16 -17.86 7.18
N HIS A 41 11.28 -18.51 8.34
CA HIS A 41 11.86 -17.90 9.53
C HIS A 41 13.39 -17.86 9.38
N GLN A 42 13.97 -16.67 9.46
CA GLN A 42 15.41 -16.45 9.28
C GLN A 42 15.95 -15.73 10.51
N PRO A 43 16.99 -16.26 11.17
CA PRO A 43 17.62 -15.57 12.31
C PRO A 43 18.49 -14.39 11.82
N VAL A 44 18.93 -13.54 12.75
CA VAL A 44 19.80 -12.38 12.44
C VAL A 44 21.11 -12.73 11.71
N PRO A 45 21.87 -13.80 12.05
CA PRO A 45 23.20 -14.02 11.46
C PRO A 45 23.24 -14.22 9.93
N PRO A 46 22.36 -15.01 9.29
CA PRO A 46 22.27 -15.10 7.83
C PRO A 46 22.00 -13.76 7.14
N VAL A 47 21.20 -12.90 7.76
CA VAL A 47 20.86 -11.59 7.20
C VAL A 47 22.05 -10.63 7.32
N ILE A 48 22.82 -10.69 8.41
CA ILE A 48 24.08 -9.95 8.54
C ILE A 48 25.06 -10.37 7.43
N ALA A 49 25.19 -11.66 7.15
CA ALA A 49 26.10 -12.16 6.12
C ALA A 49 25.81 -11.58 4.73
N PHE A 50 24.53 -11.33 4.41
CA PHE A 50 24.13 -10.62 3.19
C PHE A 50 24.67 -9.19 3.18
N PHE A 51 24.51 -8.42 4.27
CA PHE A 51 25.01 -7.05 4.34
C PHE A 51 26.55 -6.96 4.37
N THR A 52 27.23 -7.97 4.91
CA THR A 52 28.69 -8.10 4.79
C THR A 52 29.11 -8.33 3.33
N ALA A 53 28.40 -9.20 2.59
CA ALA A 53 28.68 -9.45 1.17
C ALA A 53 28.47 -8.20 0.30
N GLU A 54 27.44 -7.40 0.61
CA GLU A 54 27.15 -6.10 -0.02
C GLU A 54 28.11 -4.97 0.43
N LYS A 55 29.11 -5.28 1.26
CA LYS A 55 30.11 -4.33 1.80
C LYS A 55 29.50 -3.17 2.60
N LEU A 56 28.31 -3.38 3.16
CA LEU A 56 27.67 -2.44 4.08
C LEU A 56 28.14 -2.64 5.53
N LEU A 57 28.69 -3.81 5.84
CA LEU A 57 29.32 -4.16 7.10
C LEU A 57 30.70 -4.74 6.86
N GLU A 58 31.64 -4.46 7.76
CA GLU A 58 32.97 -5.07 7.70
C GLU A 58 32.88 -6.58 8.08
N PRO A 59 33.67 -7.46 7.44
CA PRO A 59 33.69 -8.87 7.78
C PRO A 59 34.02 -9.09 9.27
N GLY A 60 33.15 -9.84 9.96
CA GLY A 60 33.33 -10.14 11.40
C GLY A 60 33.02 -8.97 12.34
N GLN A 61 32.49 -7.86 11.84
CA GLN A 61 32.08 -6.73 12.67
C GLN A 61 30.99 -7.14 13.68
N PRO A 62 31.22 -6.99 14.99
CA PRO A 62 30.19 -7.26 15.98
C PRO A 62 29.13 -6.14 15.99
N PRO A 63 27.88 -6.46 16.31
CA PRO A 63 26.87 -5.45 16.56
C PRO A 63 27.20 -4.66 17.83
N GLU A 64 26.96 -3.34 17.78
CA GLU A 64 27.02 -2.44 18.94
C GLU A 64 25.92 -2.76 19.96
N MET A 65 24.81 -3.31 19.47
CA MET A 65 23.67 -3.69 20.28
C MET A 65 22.86 -4.76 19.57
N MET A 66 22.35 -5.71 20.34
CA MET A 66 21.38 -6.70 19.87
C MET A 66 20.13 -6.64 20.73
N LEU A 67 19.00 -6.86 20.10
CA LEU A 67 17.71 -7.04 20.73
C LEU A 67 17.15 -8.38 20.28
N ASN A 68 16.72 -9.19 21.24
CA ASN A 68 15.93 -10.39 20.99
C ASN A 68 14.68 -10.32 21.87
N ALA A 69 13.57 -9.91 21.28
CA ALA A 69 12.32 -9.70 21.99
C ALA A 69 11.63 -11.04 22.22
N GLN A 70 11.53 -11.43 23.49
CA GLN A 70 10.85 -12.67 23.86
C GLN A 70 9.35 -12.60 23.51
N PRO A 71 8.70 -13.74 23.24
CA PRO A 71 7.28 -13.79 22.87
C PRO A 71 6.32 -13.16 23.89
N SER A 72 6.74 -13.01 25.14
CA SER A 72 5.95 -12.49 26.26
C SER A 72 6.16 -11.00 26.57
N GLU A 73 7.04 -10.29 25.85
CA GLU A 73 7.37 -8.89 26.14
C GLU A 73 7.05 -7.96 24.98
N PRO A 74 6.44 -6.80 25.28
CA PRO A 74 6.87 -5.58 24.63
C PRO A 74 7.28 -4.55 25.68
N ALA A 75 8.55 -4.14 25.68
CA ALA A 75 9.06 -3.19 26.66
C ALA A 75 9.21 -1.75 26.12
N PHE A 76 9.21 -1.51 24.79
CA PHE A 76 9.44 -0.18 24.20
C PHE A 76 8.93 -0.04 22.75
N PRO A 77 8.79 1.18 22.21
CA PRO A 77 8.13 1.46 20.92
C PRO A 77 8.75 0.73 19.72
N GLY A 78 7.90 0.19 18.85
CA GLY A 78 8.31 -0.51 17.63
C GLY A 78 8.80 -1.95 17.84
N VAL A 79 8.99 -2.39 19.08
CA VAL A 79 9.35 -3.79 19.40
C VAL A 79 8.12 -4.68 19.41
N ARG A 80 8.24 -5.87 18.81
CA ARG A 80 7.17 -6.87 18.75
C ARG A 80 7.65 -8.23 19.28
N PRO A 81 6.74 -9.06 19.80
CA PRO A 81 7.07 -10.43 20.20
C PRO A 81 7.79 -11.22 19.10
N GLY A 82 8.91 -11.86 19.43
CA GLY A 82 9.70 -12.67 18.48
C GLY A 82 10.51 -11.84 17.47
N MET A 83 10.63 -10.53 17.67
CA MET A 83 11.46 -9.66 16.84
C MET A 83 12.92 -9.76 17.27
N GLU A 84 13.81 -9.86 16.29
CA GLU A 84 15.25 -9.72 16.50
C GLU A 84 15.74 -8.43 15.84
N ALA A 85 16.67 -7.72 16.46
CA ALA A 85 17.30 -6.57 15.83
C ALA A 85 18.77 -6.45 16.22
N ALA A 86 19.55 -5.84 15.36
CA ALA A 86 20.97 -5.56 15.57
C ALA A 86 21.29 -4.15 15.07
N VAL A 87 22.13 -3.45 15.83
CA VAL A 87 22.65 -2.12 15.47
C VAL A 87 24.14 -2.23 15.21
N PHE A 88 24.57 -1.74 14.06
CA PHE A 88 25.97 -1.71 13.66
C PHE A 88 26.43 -0.28 13.47
N ARG A 89 27.69 -0.02 13.81
CA ARG A 89 28.32 1.24 13.46
C ARG A 89 28.75 1.21 12.00
N ILE A 90 28.44 2.25 11.26
CA ILE A 90 28.92 2.45 9.89
C ILE A 90 29.72 3.75 9.82
N ARG A 91 30.45 3.96 8.72
CA ARG A 91 31.39 5.08 8.56
C ARG A 91 30.82 6.43 9.02
N ASP A 92 29.58 6.73 8.63
CA ASP A 92 28.93 8.01 8.87
C ASP A 92 27.68 7.90 9.75
N GLY A 93 27.54 6.84 10.57
CA GLY A 93 26.37 6.70 11.45
C GLY A 93 26.11 5.29 11.96
N MET A 94 24.83 4.91 12.00
CA MET A 94 24.36 3.61 12.48
C MET A 94 23.50 2.89 11.45
N LEU A 95 23.63 1.58 11.36
CA LEU A 95 22.76 0.70 10.58
C LEU A 95 21.93 -0.14 11.55
N VAL A 96 20.62 -0.04 11.46
CA VAL A 96 19.67 -0.84 12.25
C VAL A 96 19.07 -1.90 11.34
N ILE A 97 19.26 -3.16 11.67
CA ILE A 97 18.65 -4.29 10.97
C ILE A 97 17.65 -4.92 11.94
N SER A 98 16.40 -5.07 11.52
CA SER A 98 15.36 -5.73 12.32
C SER A 98 14.64 -6.81 11.51
N LEU A 99 14.42 -7.93 12.15
CA LEU A 99 13.73 -9.10 11.64
C LEU A 99 12.45 -9.32 12.42
N LEU A 100 11.34 -9.35 11.69
CA LEU A 100 10.03 -9.65 12.24
C LEU A 100 9.44 -10.83 11.47
N PRO A 101 9.26 -12.00 12.10
CA PRO A 101 8.50 -13.08 11.49
C PRO A 101 7.02 -12.68 11.35
N ASP A 102 6.44 -12.80 10.15
CA ASP A 102 5.01 -12.54 9.94
C ASP A 102 4.16 -13.61 10.67
N THR A 103 4.68 -14.85 10.75
CA THR A 103 4.17 -15.95 11.59
C THR A 103 5.34 -16.88 11.97
N PRO A 104 5.20 -17.82 12.94
CA PRO A 104 6.29 -18.71 13.35
C PRO A 104 6.91 -19.56 12.22
N ARG A 105 6.17 -19.78 11.12
CA ARG A 105 6.63 -20.50 9.91
C ARG A 105 6.53 -19.66 8.64
N GLY A 106 6.23 -18.37 8.79
CA GLY A 106 5.96 -17.45 7.69
C GLY A 106 7.22 -16.82 7.13
N PRO A 107 7.06 -15.95 6.12
CA PRO A 107 8.14 -15.09 5.68
C PRO A 107 8.61 -14.18 6.83
N THR A 108 9.90 -13.86 6.82
CA THR A 108 10.48 -12.89 7.74
C THR A 108 10.55 -11.55 7.05
N ARG A 109 9.96 -10.52 7.65
CA ARG A 109 10.11 -9.13 7.24
C ARG A 109 11.46 -8.62 7.73
N VAL A 110 12.26 -8.11 6.80
CA VAL A 110 13.55 -7.47 7.08
C VAL A 110 13.39 -5.98 6.87
N CYS A 111 13.66 -5.20 7.92
CA CYS A 111 13.76 -3.75 7.82
C CYS A 111 15.21 -3.34 8.09
N VAL A 112 15.74 -2.49 7.24
CA VAL A 112 17.08 -1.94 7.32
C VAL A 112 16.95 -0.44 7.35
N VAL A 113 17.50 0.20 8.38
CA VAL A 113 17.50 1.65 8.51
C VAL A 113 18.93 2.13 8.67
N GLU A 114 19.41 2.86 7.68
CA GLU A 114 20.68 3.57 7.72
C GLU A 114 20.41 4.97 8.29
N LEU A 115 20.95 5.27 9.46
CA LEU A 115 20.88 6.59 10.12
C LEU A 115 22.24 7.25 10.04
N ARG A 116 22.40 8.21 9.15
CA ARG A 116 23.63 9.00 8.98
C ARG A 116 23.61 10.19 9.94
N GLY A 117 24.74 10.44 10.58
CA GLY A 117 24.93 11.50 11.58
C GLY A 117 25.35 10.97 12.94
N LYS A 118 25.54 11.90 13.90
CA LYS A 118 25.92 11.56 15.28
C LYS A 118 24.71 11.05 16.04
N ILE A 119 24.55 9.73 16.10
CA ILE A 119 23.47 9.06 16.84
C ILE A 119 24.02 7.91 17.68
N LEU A 120 23.54 7.80 18.91
CA LEU A 120 23.92 6.70 19.81
C LEU A 120 23.22 5.40 19.39
N PRO A 121 23.81 4.21 19.61
CA PRO A 121 23.21 2.94 19.21
C PRO A 121 21.79 2.72 19.77
N ALA A 122 21.59 3.01 21.06
CA ALA A 122 20.27 2.91 21.71
C ALA A 122 19.22 3.81 21.03
N THR A 123 19.59 5.06 20.74
CA THR A 123 18.75 6.02 20.02
C THR A 123 18.46 5.54 18.61
N ALA A 124 19.47 5.00 17.91
CA ALA A 124 19.31 4.46 16.56
C ALA A 124 18.26 3.34 16.53
N LEU A 125 18.29 2.41 17.50
CA LEU A 125 17.27 1.36 17.61
C LEU A 125 15.86 1.93 17.86
N LEU A 126 15.72 2.84 18.85
CA LEU A 126 14.44 3.45 19.21
C LEU A 126 13.84 4.33 18.11
N VAL A 127 14.66 4.83 17.19
CA VAL A 127 14.23 5.63 16.04
C VAL A 127 13.99 4.73 14.83
N GLY A 128 14.94 3.86 14.51
CA GLY A 128 14.94 3.05 13.29
C GLY A 128 13.77 2.08 13.21
N LEU A 129 13.46 1.38 14.32
CA LEU A 129 12.34 0.43 14.36
C LEU A 129 10.98 1.10 14.04
N PRO A 130 10.53 2.13 14.78
CA PRO A 130 9.26 2.77 14.46
C PRO A 130 9.30 3.53 13.14
N LEU A 131 10.46 4.04 12.69
CA LEU A 131 10.56 4.72 11.40
C LEU A 131 10.30 3.79 10.22
N ALA A 132 10.82 2.57 10.28
CA ALA A 132 10.53 1.55 9.28
C ALA A 132 9.03 1.21 9.25
N ASP A 133 8.40 1.04 10.41
CA ASP A 133 6.96 0.76 10.52
C ASP A 133 6.10 1.92 10.00
N VAL A 134 6.42 3.17 10.35
CA VAL A 134 5.68 4.35 9.87
C VAL A 134 5.82 4.52 8.37
N LEU A 135 7.04 4.36 7.82
CA LEU A 135 7.25 4.50 6.38
C LEU A 135 6.62 3.37 5.58
N GLU A 136 6.70 2.14 6.08
CA GLU A 136 5.99 1.01 5.47
C GLU A 136 4.48 1.24 5.53
N ALA A 137 3.94 1.66 6.68
CA ALA A 137 2.52 1.98 6.82
C ALA A 137 2.09 3.14 5.91
N ARG A 138 2.92 4.18 5.76
CA ARG A 138 2.71 5.30 4.81
C ARG A 138 2.75 4.83 3.37
N LEU A 139 3.63 3.89 3.03
CA LEU A 139 3.70 3.33 1.69
C LEU A 139 2.57 2.36 1.40
N ILE A 140 2.13 1.57 2.39
CA ILE A 140 0.93 0.75 2.29
C ILE A 140 -0.27 1.68 2.10
N SER A 141 -0.46 2.68 2.95
CA SER A 141 -1.57 3.63 2.85
C SER A 141 -1.50 4.52 1.60
N SER A 142 -0.32 4.82 1.05
CA SER A 142 -0.19 5.44 -0.27
C SER A 142 -0.48 4.49 -1.43
N ARG A 143 -0.36 3.16 -1.21
CA ARG A 143 -0.77 2.09 -2.12
C ARG A 143 -2.23 1.67 -1.95
N HIS A 144 -2.96 2.20 -0.98
CA HIS A 144 -4.42 2.05 -0.97
C HIS A 144 -5.01 3.11 -1.91
N PRO A 145 -5.91 2.74 -2.82
CA PRO A 145 -6.63 3.73 -3.60
C PRO A 145 -7.43 4.63 -2.62
N PRO A 146 -7.52 5.93 -2.90
CA PRO A 146 -8.20 6.87 -2.02
C PRO A 146 -9.65 6.43 -1.86
N VAL A 147 -10.16 6.50 -0.64
CA VAL A 147 -11.50 6.02 -0.31
C VAL A 147 -12.47 7.19 -0.28
N PHE A 148 -13.66 6.99 -0.83
CA PHE A 148 -14.71 8.03 -0.84
C PHE A 148 -15.04 8.49 0.60
N PRO A 149 -15.19 9.81 0.86
CA PRO A 149 -15.44 10.31 2.21
C PRO A 149 -16.67 9.68 2.87
N GLY A 150 -16.51 9.26 4.12
CA GLY A 150 -17.57 8.60 4.90
C GLY A 150 -17.84 7.14 4.52
N ALA A 151 -17.10 6.55 3.57
CA ALA A 151 -17.19 5.14 3.29
C ALA A 151 -16.60 4.31 4.45
N ARG A 152 -17.21 3.16 4.73
CA ARG A 152 -16.79 2.21 5.77
C ARG A 152 -16.27 0.95 5.12
N LEU A 153 -15.07 0.52 5.53
CA LEU A 153 -14.49 -0.73 5.03
C LEU A 153 -15.36 -1.91 5.47
N MET A 154 -15.80 -2.71 4.50
CA MET A 154 -16.47 -4.00 4.75
C MET A 154 -15.45 -5.13 4.74
N GLN A 155 -14.61 -5.16 3.71
CA GLN A 155 -13.61 -6.20 3.51
C GLN A 155 -12.43 -5.66 2.72
N SER A 156 -11.21 -6.03 3.09
CA SER A 156 -10.01 -5.78 2.29
C SER A 156 -9.18 -7.04 2.21
N ILE A 157 -8.72 -7.38 1.01
CA ILE A 157 -7.80 -8.48 0.78
C ILE A 157 -6.68 -8.03 -0.15
N ARG A 158 -5.46 -8.42 0.17
CA ARG A 158 -4.31 -8.33 -0.73
C ARG A 158 -3.92 -9.75 -1.13
N VAL A 159 -3.69 -9.94 -2.41
CA VAL A 159 -3.31 -11.23 -2.98
C VAL A 159 -2.06 -11.02 -3.81
N ASP A 160 -0.99 -11.67 -3.39
CA ASP A 160 0.30 -11.60 -4.09
C ASP A 160 0.29 -12.45 -5.36
N GLY A 161 1.24 -12.18 -6.26
CA GLY A 161 1.36 -12.76 -7.60
C GLY A 161 1.12 -14.27 -7.68
N ALA A 162 1.67 -15.04 -6.74
CA ALA A 162 1.54 -16.50 -6.70
C ALA A 162 0.09 -17.00 -6.62
N ARG A 163 -0.84 -16.17 -6.11
CA ARG A 163 -2.25 -16.51 -5.90
C ARG A 163 -3.20 -15.81 -6.88
N ILE A 164 -2.68 -14.96 -7.78
CA ILE A 164 -3.48 -14.26 -8.80
C ILE A 164 -4.24 -15.21 -9.73
N PRO A 165 -3.71 -16.37 -10.17
CA PRO A 165 -4.47 -17.31 -11.01
C PRO A 165 -5.79 -17.75 -10.36
N GLN A 166 -5.81 -17.93 -9.04
CA GLN A 166 -7.01 -18.30 -8.29
C GLN A 166 -8.08 -17.19 -8.32
N ILE A 167 -7.66 -15.93 -8.30
CA ILE A 167 -8.57 -14.78 -8.47
C ILE A 167 -9.09 -14.71 -9.90
N ALA A 168 -8.22 -14.90 -10.89
CA ALA A 168 -8.62 -14.87 -12.30
C ALA A 168 -9.71 -15.91 -12.56
N ASP A 169 -9.59 -17.11 -12.00
CA ASP A 169 -10.62 -18.14 -12.09
C ASP A 169 -11.93 -17.74 -11.37
N ALA A 170 -11.83 -17.11 -10.18
CA ALA A 170 -13.01 -16.60 -9.46
C ALA A 170 -13.76 -15.52 -10.26
N ILE A 171 -13.04 -14.57 -10.87
CA ILE A 171 -13.63 -13.53 -11.73
C ILE A 171 -14.26 -14.18 -12.96
N ARG A 172 -13.57 -15.13 -13.61
CA ARG A 172 -14.09 -15.85 -14.78
C ARG A 172 -15.42 -16.53 -14.48
N ASN A 173 -15.59 -17.03 -13.27
CA ASN A 173 -16.79 -17.74 -12.83
C ASN A 173 -17.87 -16.87 -12.16
N THR A 174 -17.60 -15.57 -11.93
CA THR A 174 -18.58 -14.67 -11.30
C THR A 174 -19.67 -14.27 -12.29
N ALA A 175 -20.92 -14.61 -11.96
CA ALA A 175 -22.11 -14.14 -12.67
C ALA A 175 -22.43 -12.69 -12.29
N GLY A 176 -22.56 -11.80 -13.26
CA GLY A 176 -22.89 -10.36 -13.05
C GLY A 176 -21.81 -9.36 -13.50
N ILE A 177 -20.60 -9.83 -13.81
CA ILE A 177 -19.57 -9.00 -14.44
C ILE A 177 -19.78 -9.01 -15.96
N PRO A 178 -19.97 -7.85 -16.63
CA PRO A 178 -20.09 -7.78 -18.08
C PRO A 178 -18.88 -8.41 -18.80
N PRO A 179 -19.07 -9.11 -19.95
CA PRO A 179 -17.99 -9.80 -20.66
C PRO A 179 -16.78 -8.91 -20.96
N ASP A 180 -17.00 -7.68 -21.41
CA ASP A 180 -15.91 -6.75 -21.76
C ASP A 180 -15.06 -6.38 -20.54
N LEU A 181 -15.70 -6.09 -19.41
CA LEU A 181 -15.02 -5.81 -18.14
C LEU A 181 -14.30 -7.05 -17.60
N LYS A 182 -14.88 -8.24 -17.77
CA LYS A 182 -14.27 -9.50 -17.39
C LYS A 182 -12.99 -9.76 -18.19
N ASN A 183 -13.03 -9.57 -19.51
CA ASN A 183 -11.86 -9.77 -20.38
C ASN A 183 -10.76 -8.74 -20.08
N GLN A 184 -11.12 -7.47 -19.87
CA GLN A 184 -10.17 -6.44 -19.45
C GLN A 184 -9.55 -6.81 -18.09
N ALA A 185 -10.35 -7.10 -17.06
CA ALA A 185 -9.83 -7.48 -15.75
C ALA A 185 -8.87 -8.68 -15.80
N LEU A 186 -9.19 -9.71 -16.58
CA LEU A 186 -8.33 -10.89 -16.76
C LEU A 186 -7.00 -10.55 -17.46
N ALA A 187 -7.02 -9.71 -18.50
CA ALA A 187 -5.80 -9.27 -19.18
C ALA A 187 -4.87 -8.47 -18.26
N LEU A 188 -5.44 -7.71 -17.32
CA LEU A 188 -4.69 -6.89 -16.37
C LEU A 188 -4.15 -7.71 -15.21
N LEU A 189 -4.92 -8.69 -14.72
CA LEU A 189 -4.48 -9.60 -13.65
C LEU A 189 -3.22 -10.37 -14.05
N ASN A 190 -3.11 -10.82 -15.30
CA ASN A 190 -1.94 -11.54 -15.78
C ASN A 190 -0.65 -10.71 -15.81
N GLN A 191 -0.74 -9.38 -15.74
CA GLN A 191 0.40 -8.45 -15.74
C GLN A 191 0.76 -7.96 -14.32
N ALA A 192 -0.06 -8.28 -13.31
CA ALA A 192 0.08 -7.74 -11.98
C ALA A 192 1.00 -8.60 -11.09
N ASN A 193 1.81 -7.94 -10.28
CA ASN A 193 2.63 -8.54 -9.22
C ASN A 193 1.83 -8.78 -7.93
N ALA A 194 0.81 -7.97 -7.70
CA ALA A 194 -0.12 -8.12 -6.59
C ALA A 194 -1.45 -7.45 -6.94
N VAL A 195 -2.51 -7.93 -6.30
CA VAL A 195 -3.87 -7.39 -6.41
C VAL A 195 -4.36 -7.04 -5.03
N GLN A 196 -4.92 -5.85 -4.90
CA GLN A 196 -5.58 -5.43 -3.69
C GLN A 196 -7.04 -5.14 -3.99
N VAL A 197 -7.93 -5.76 -3.23
CA VAL A 197 -9.39 -5.60 -3.37
C VAL A 197 -9.92 -5.07 -2.05
N GLY A 198 -10.49 -3.87 -2.08
CA GLY A 198 -11.20 -3.26 -0.96
C GLY A 198 -12.67 -3.08 -1.30
N GLN A 199 -13.57 -3.55 -0.45
CA GLN A 199 -15.00 -3.32 -0.52
C GLN A 199 -15.43 -2.39 0.60
N TYR A 200 -16.15 -1.35 0.24
CA TYR A 200 -16.59 -0.31 1.16
C TYR A 200 -18.07 -0.06 1.01
N MET A 201 -18.75 0.06 2.15
CA MET A 201 -20.11 0.58 2.22
C MET A 201 -20.06 2.10 2.15
N LEU A 202 -20.80 2.69 1.22
CA LEU A 202 -20.90 4.14 1.07
C LEU A 202 -22.02 4.70 1.96
N PRO A 203 -22.00 6.01 2.26
CA PRO A 203 -23.15 6.68 2.86
C PRO A 203 -24.42 6.45 2.01
N VAL A 204 -25.58 6.28 2.64
CA VAL A 204 -26.86 5.94 1.96
C VAL A 204 -27.23 6.94 0.86
N GLN A 205 -26.85 8.20 1.04
CA GLN A 205 -27.05 9.30 0.10
C GLN A 205 -26.06 9.34 -1.08
N ALA A 206 -25.05 8.47 -1.10
CA ALA A 206 -24.03 8.46 -2.14
C ALA A 206 -24.64 8.09 -3.50
N ARG A 207 -24.34 8.88 -4.52
CA ARG A 207 -24.75 8.67 -5.91
C ARG A 207 -23.53 8.42 -6.78
N SER A 208 -23.73 7.74 -7.91
CA SER A 208 -22.66 7.37 -8.84
C SER A 208 -21.85 8.56 -9.36
N ALA A 209 -22.49 9.66 -9.73
CA ALA A 209 -21.81 10.84 -10.26
C ALA A 209 -20.85 11.53 -9.25
N PRO A 210 -21.27 11.85 -8.00
CA PRO A 210 -20.35 12.34 -6.96
C PRO A 210 -19.18 11.40 -6.65
N VAL A 211 -19.43 10.09 -6.63
CA VAL A 211 -18.38 9.10 -6.38
C VAL A 211 -17.35 9.11 -7.51
N LEU A 212 -17.80 9.07 -8.77
CA LEU A 212 -16.90 9.18 -9.92
C LEU A 212 -16.12 10.50 -9.92
N GLN A 213 -16.79 11.62 -9.65
CA GLN A 213 -16.13 12.92 -9.60
C GLN A 213 -15.01 12.96 -8.54
N PHE A 214 -15.22 12.34 -7.37
CA PHE A 214 -14.17 12.20 -6.36
C PHE A 214 -12.94 11.46 -6.92
N TYR A 215 -13.13 10.32 -7.59
CA TYR A 215 -12.01 9.57 -8.17
C TYR A 215 -11.34 10.30 -9.33
N ARG A 216 -12.09 11.07 -10.11
CA ARG A 216 -11.53 11.96 -11.14
C ARG A 216 -10.64 13.04 -10.55
N THR A 217 -11.10 13.72 -9.49
CA THR A 217 -10.26 14.68 -8.76
C THR A 217 -9.01 14.03 -8.17
N GLN A 218 -9.13 12.80 -7.62
CA GLN A 218 -7.96 12.07 -7.14
C GLN A 218 -7.00 11.67 -8.25
N ALA A 219 -7.51 11.28 -9.41
CA ALA A 219 -6.71 10.96 -10.58
C ALA A 219 -5.90 12.18 -11.03
N GLU A 220 -6.53 13.35 -11.13
CA GLU A 220 -5.83 14.61 -11.47
C GLU A 220 -4.74 14.95 -10.45
N GLN A 221 -5.07 14.92 -9.15
CA GLN A 221 -4.14 15.25 -8.06
C GLN A 221 -2.93 14.30 -8.02
N ARG A 222 -3.15 13.02 -8.33
CA ARG A 222 -2.13 11.97 -8.28
C ARG A 222 -1.50 11.66 -9.65
N LYS A 223 -1.85 12.44 -10.68
CA LYS A 223 -1.38 12.27 -12.07
C LYS A 223 -1.68 10.88 -12.64
N TRP A 224 -2.85 10.33 -12.33
CA TRP A 224 -3.34 9.10 -12.92
C TRP A 224 -3.95 9.38 -14.28
N THR A 225 -3.69 8.52 -15.26
CA THR A 225 -4.30 8.63 -16.58
C THR A 225 -5.67 7.97 -16.56
N VAL A 226 -6.71 8.69 -16.98
CA VAL A 226 -8.04 8.12 -17.14
C VAL A 226 -8.04 7.24 -18.38
N LEU A 227 -8.28 5.93 -18.19
CA LEU A 227 -8.34 4.98 -19.29
C LEU A 227 -9.77 4.72 -19.72
N LYS A 228 -10.69 4.59 -18.75
CA LYS A 228 -12.10 4.38 -19.03
C LYS A 228 -12.94 4.86 -17.86
N GLU A 229 -14.07 5.48 -18.17
CA GLU A 229 -15.12 5.78 -17.20
C GLU A 229 -16.47 5.39 -17.81
N ASP A 230 -17.32 4.76 -17.01
CA ASP A 230 -18.70 4.45 -17.39
C ASP A 230 -19.62 4.86 -16.23
N ALA A 231 -20.47 5.83 -16.52
CA ALA A 231 -21.48 6.37 -15.62
C ALA A 231 -22.90 6.25 -16.21
N VAL A 232 -23.09 5.41 -17.22
CA VAL A 232 -24.33 5.37 -18.03
C VAL A 232 -25.56 5.01 -17.18
N ARG A 233 -25.37 4.36 -16.02
CA ARG A 233 -26.47 3.95 -15.13
C ARG A 233 -26.43 4.70 -13.79
N PRO A 234 -27.57 5.24 -13.31
CA PRO A 234 -27.62 5.97 -12.03
C PRO A 234 -27.22 5.15 -10.80
N GLU A 235 -27.32 3.82 -10.88
CA GLU A 235 -27.04 2.87 -9.79
C GLU A 235 -25.73 2.11 -9.95
N ARG A 236 -24.99 2.37 -11.03
CA ARG A 236 -23.73 1.68 -11.32
C ARG A 236 -22.75 2.62 -11.98
N ALA A 237 -21.55 2.69 -11.41
CA ALA A 237 -20.44 3.40 -12.02
C ALA A 237 -19.21 2.51 -12.04
N SER A 238 -18.41 2.62 -13.09
CA SER A 238 -17.09 2.03 -13.12
C SER A 238 -16.07 3.01 -13.68
N ALA A 239 -14.83 2.87 -13.24
CA ALA A 239 -13.72 3.64 -13.77
C ALA A 239 -12.44 2.82 -13.73
N LEU A 240 -11.53 3.11 -14.64
CA LEU A 240 -10.22 2.50 -14.75
C LEU A 240 -9.18 3.61 -14.97
N TYR A 241 -8.21 3.65 -14.06
CA TYR A 241 -7.14 4.64 -14.06
C TYR A 241 -5.78 3.94 -14.11
N GLN A 242 -4.85 4.47 -14.89
CA GLN A 242 -3.45 4.09 -14.90
C GLN A 242 -2.69 4.88 -13.84
N LEU A 243 -1.95 4.21 -12.96
CA LEU A 243 -1.03 4.88 -12.04
C LEU A 243 0.20 5.42 -12.82
N PRO A 244 0.86 6.48 -12.32
CA PRO A 244 2.05 7.06 -12.95
C PRO A 244 3.15 6.02 -13.16
N GLU A 245 3.98 6.24 -14.17
CA GLU A 245 5.16 5.40 -14.48
C GLU A 245 4.82 3.91 -14.67
N ASN A 246 3.60 3.61 -15.12
CA ASN A 246 3.09 2.25 -15.28
C ASN A 246 3.16 1.41 -14.00
N GLN A 247 3.05 2.02 -12.82
CA GLN A 247 3.13 1.30 -11.54
C GLN A 247 1.93 0.38 -11.27
N GLY A 248 0.90 0.44 -12.12
CA GLY A 248 -0.28 -0.41 -12.03
C GLY A 248 -1.54 0.30 -12.49
N VAL A 249 -2.69 -0.26 -12.13
CA VAL A 249 -4.00 0.35 -12.42
C VAL A 249 -4.92 0.32 -11.20
N VAL A 250 -5.81 1.31 -11.11
CA VAL A 250 -6.91 1.34 -10.14
C VAL A 250 -8.22 1.19 -10.90
N MET A 251 -8.99 0.18 -10.53
CA MET A 251 -10.34 -0.05 -11.00
C MET A 251 -11.35 0.23 -9.89
N LEU A 252 -12.37 0.99 -10.26
CA LEU A 252 -13.52 1.34 -9.44
C LEU A 252 -14.74 0.58 -9.96
N LEU A 253 -15.49 -0.05 -9.07
CA LEU A 253 -16.83 -0.55 -9.35
C LEU A 253 -17.77 -0.13 -8.21
N MET A 254 -18.65 0.82 -8.49
CA MET A 254 -19.74 1.20 -7.61
C MET A 254 -21.04 0.51 -8.04
N GLU A 255 -21.73 -0.06 -7.08
CA GLU A 255 -23.04 -0.70 -7.28
C GLU A 255 -23.97 -0.35 -6.11
N VAL A 256 -25.26 -0.15 -6.38
CA VAL A 256 -26.28 -0.05 -5.33
C VAL A 256 -26.92 -1.42 -5.17
N ARG A 257 -26.71 -2.07 -4.02
CA ARG A 257 -27.43 -3.31 -3.70
C ARG A 257 -28.78 -2.98 -3.10
N VAL A 258 -29.81 -3.68 -3.56
CA VAL A 258 -31.13 -3.64 -2.93
C VAL A 258 -31.21 -4.82 -1.97
N GLU A 259 -31.22 -4.54 -0.67
CA GLU A 259 -31.50 -5.56 0.33
C GLU A 259 -33.02 -5.76 0.45
N PRO A 260 -33.49 -7.02 0.39
CA PRO A 260 -34.89 -7.31 0.68
C PRO A 260 -35.20 -7.01 2.16
N PRO A 261 -36.47 -6.71 2.48
CA PRO A 261 -36.91 -6.56 3.86
C PRO A 261 -36.49 -7.74 4.72
N ASN A 262 -35.92 -7.46 5.89
CA ASN A 262 -35.56 -8.47 6.87
C ASN A 262 -35.94 -8.01 8.29
N PRO A 263 -35.93 -8.88 9.32
CA PRO A 263 -36.36 -8.49 10.67
C PRO A 263 -35.57 -7.34 11.30
N ARG A 264 -34.35 -7.06 10.80
CA ARG A 264 -33.51 -5.94 11.22
C ARG A 264 -33.68 -4.70 10.35
N ASN A 265 -34.23 -4.84 9.14
CA ASN A 265 -34.52 -3.77 8.20
C ASN A 265 -35.87 -4.04 7.48
N PRO A 266 -37.01 -3.71 8.11
CA PRO A 266 -38.35 -4.11 7.64
C PRO A 266 -38.80 -3.40 6.36
N LEU A 267 -38.11 -2.35 5.93
CA LEU A 267 -38.41 -1.63 4.69
C LEU A 267 -37.53 -2.09 3.51
N GLY A 268 -36.58 -2.99 3.75
CA GLY A 268 -35.48 -3.21 2.84
C GLY A 268 -34.60 -1.96 2.75
N GLY A 269 -33.61 -1.94 1.85
CA GLY A 269 -32.72 -0.79 1.77
C GLY A 269 -31.86 -0.76 0.53
N ARG A 270 -31.49 0.46 0.12
CA ARG A 270 -30.45 0.69 -0.87
C ARG A 270 -29.13 0.83 -0.14
N ILE A 271 -28.22 -0.11 -0.38
CA ILE A 271 -26.87 -0.10 0.17
C ILE A 271 -25.92 0.21 -0.97
N PRO A 272 -25.53 1.48 -1.15
CA PRO A 272 -24.47 1.82 -2.09
C PRO A 272 -23.15 1.24 -1.57
N GLN A 273 -22.45 0.53 -2.44
CA GLN A 273 -21.14 -0.05 -2.15
C GLN A 273 -20.16 0.32 -3.27
N VAL A 274 -18.88 0.39 -2.91
CA VAL A 274 -17.80 0.54 -3.86
C VAL A 274 -16.76 -0.54 -3.65
N THR A 275 -16.39 -1.21 -4.73
CA THR A 275 -15.25 -2.10 -4.81
C THR A 275 -14.11 -1.35 -5.49
N LEU A 276 -12.97 -1.28 -4.81
CA LEU A 276 -11.72 -0.77 -5.33
C LEU A 276 -10.79 -1.93 -5.56
N LEU A 277 -10.28 -2.04 -6.78
CA LEU A 277 -9.32 -3.05 -7.16
C LEU A 277 -8.06 -2.33 -7.66
N GLN A 278 -6.95 -2.49 -6.95
CA GLN A 278 -5.66 -1.97 -7.37
C GLN A 278 -4.75 -3.12 -7.78
N LEU A 279 -4.27 -3.05 -9.02
CA LEU A 279 -3.28 -3.97 -9.58
C LEU A 279 -1.94 -3.27 -9.48
N GLU A 280 -0.95 -3.91 -8.85
CA GLU A 280 0.42 -3.40 -8.76
C GLU A 280 1.31 -4.07 -9.80
N GLY A 281 2.21 -3.33 -10.43
CA GLY A 281 3.18 -3.85 -11.41
C GLY A 281 3.13 -3.09 -12.73
N ALA A 282 4.04 -3.44 -13.66
CA ALA A 282 4.14 -2.84 -15.00
C ALA A 282 2.96 -3.24 -15.88
N VAL A 283 1.77 -2.71 -15.57
CA VAL A 283 0.54 -2.96 -16.31
C VAL A 283 0.44 -1.92 -17.41
N ASN A 284 0.41 -2.36 -18.66
CA ASN A 284 0.29 -1.47 -19.81
C ASN A 284 -1.10 -1.61 -20.43
N ILE A 285 -1.83 -0.49 -20.48
CA ILE A 285 -3.12 -0.41 -21.16
C ILE A 285 -2.99 0.70 -22.21
N GLU A 286 -3.13 0.35 -23.48
CA GLU A 286 -3.25 1.35 -24.52
C GLU A 286 -4.47 2.25 -24.21
N PRO A 287 -4.30 3.58 -24.10
CA PRO A 287 -5.43 4.47 -23.88
C PRO A 287 -6.38 4.41 -25.08
N PRO A 288 -7.70 4.54 -24.85
CA PRO A 288 -8.64 4.61 -25.97
C PRO A 288 -8.31 5.80 -26.88
N PRO A 289 -8.56 5.70 -28.19
CA PRO A 289 -8.35 6.81 -29.11
C PRO A 289 -9.16 8.03 -28.65
N ALA A 290 -8.56 9.22 -28.76
CA ALA A 290 -9.22 10.46 -28.41
C ALA A 290 -10.53 10.60 -29.21
N PRO A 291 -11.62 11.12 -28.60
CA PRO A 291 -12.84 11.39 -29.36
C PRO A 291 -12.50 12.34 -30.52
N PRO A 292 -13.07 12.12 -31.72
CA PRO A 292 -12.86 13.03 -32.83
C PRO A 292 -13.28 14.43 -32.40
N PRO A 293 -12.55 15.49 -32.79
CA PRO A 293 -12.98 16.85 -32.51
C PRO A 293 -14.40 17.00 -33.02
N THR A 294 -15.32 17.40 -32.14
CA THR A 294 -16.68 17.77 -32.52
C THR A 294 -16.56 18.79 -33.63
N GLY A 295 -16.93 18.38 -34.85
CA GLY A 295 -17.00 19.28 -35.99
C GLY A 295 -17.93 20.44 -35.67
N PRO A 296 -17.75 21.59 -36.34
CA PRO A 296 -18.66 22.72 -36.15
C PRO A 296 -20.11 22.26 -36.38
N PRO A 297 -21.07 22.77 -35.59
CA PRO A 297 -22.48 22.44 -35.79
C PRO A 297 -22.86 22.73 -37.25
N PRO A 298 -23.70 21.88 -37.87
CA PRO A 298 -24.13 22.10 -39.24
C PRO A 298 -24.79 23.49 -39.34
N PRO A 299 -24.55 24.23 -40.43
CA PRO A 299 -25.17 25.54 -40.61
C PRO A 299 -26.69 25.36 -40.60
N ASP A 300 -27.37 26.17 -39.79
CA ASP A 300 -28.82 26.25 -39.77
C ASP A 300 -29.30 26.49 -41.21
N SER A 301 -30.07 25.54 -41.73
CA SER A 301 -30.64 25.63 -43.06
C SER A 301 -31.80 26.63 -43.05
N PRO A 302 -31.91 27.52 -44.06
CA PRO A 302 -32.92 28.57 -44.14
C PRO A 302 -34.34 28.06 -44.37
#